data_AF-A0ABD7TWT5-F1
#
_entry.id   AF-A0ABD7TWT5-F1
#
_cell.length_a   1.000
_cell.length_b   1.000
_cell.length_c   1.000
_cell.angle_alpha   90.00
_cell.angle_beta   90.00
_cell.angle_gamma   90.00
#
_symmetry.space_group_name_H-M   'P 1'
#
loop_
_entity.id
_entity.type
_entity.pdbx_description
1 polymer ?
#
loop_
_entity_poly.entity_id
_entity_poly.type
_entity_poly.pdbx_seq_one_letter_code
_entity_poly.pdbx_strand_id
1 'polypeptide(L)'
;MMKPIVKFTAFMLAILLLATTAVVTKALVHYYALFETPFPHIEMKYHLYALIYVLQFVIYIVVGVLTLKLFFKVYKDFNFSETCYDIIIGIAMGLFIYGTLPSFRPLISIKDSYADVLNTSDLSHSLIIIIGSVILVLGIVYKKSQKIKEEQDLTI
;
A
#
# COMPACT_ATOMS: atom_id res chain seq x y z
N MET A 1 -21.01 3.06 18.01
CA MET A 1 -20.53 4.17 17.13
C MET A 1 -19.39 3.81 16.16
N MET A 2 -18.59 2.74 16.37
CA MET A 2 -17.45 2.40 15.48
C MET A 2 -17.79 1.76 14.12
N LYS A 3 -18.96 1.10 13.98
CA LYS A 3 -19.33 0.39 12.74
C LYS A 3 -19.41 1.25 11.46
N PRO A 4 -20.00 2.47 11.47
CA PRO A 4 -20.05 3.32 10.28
C PRO A 4 -18.67 3.88 9.90
N ILE A 5 -17.84 4.23 10.88
CA ILE A 5 -16.48 4.77 10.65
C ILE A 5 -15.62 3.73 9.92
N VAL A 6 -15.62 2.47 10.38
CA VAL A 6 -14.85 1.39 9.77
C VAL A 6 -15.29 1.09 8.33
N LYS A 7 -16.60 1.10 8.05
CA LYS A 7 -17.14 0.94 6.68
C LYS A 7 -16.73 2.10 5.77
N PHE A 8 -16.83 3.32 6.27
CA PHE A 8 -16.44 4.52 5.54
C PHE A 8 -14.94 4.49 5.21
N THR A 9 -14.08 4.14 6.17
CA THR A 9 -12.63 4.02 5.94
C THR A 9 -12.31 2.92 4.91
N ALA A 10 -12.94 1.75 4.98
CA ALA A 10 -12.73 0.69 3.99
C ALA A 10 -13.17 1.11 2.58
N PHE A 11 -14.29 1.83 2.48
CA PHE A 11 -14.76 2.39 1.20
C PHE A 11 -13.79 3.44 0.64
N MET A 12 -13.30 4.36 1.48
CA MET A 12 -12.31 5.36 1.09
C MET A 12 -10.99 4.71 0.65
N LEU A 13 -10.54 3.66 1.33
CA LEU A 13 -9.37 2.86 0.93
C LEU A 13 -9.58 2.23 -0.44
N ALA A 14 -10.75 1.65 -0.73
CA ALA A 14 -11.04 1.06 -2.03
C ALA A 14 -11.01 2.12 -3.16
N ILE A 15 -11.59 3.29 -2.92
CA ILE A 15 -11.52 4.42 -3.88
C ILE A 15 -10.07 4.84 -4.10
N LEU A 16 -9.29 4.96 -3.03
CA LEU A 16 -7.87 5.33 -3.11
C LEU A 16 -7.08 4.36 -3.98
N LEU A 17 -7.31 3.04 -3.85
CA LEU A 17 -6.66 2.02 -4.68
C LEU A 17 -7.05 2.14 -6.16
N LEU A 18 -8.31 2.41 -6.45
CA LEU A 18 -8.78 2.60 -7.83
C LEU A 18 -8.20 3.88 -8.45
N ALA A 19 -8.22 4.98 -7.71
CA ALA A 19 -7.69 6.26 -8.16
C ALA A 19 -6.17 6.17 -8.43
N THR A 20 -5.41 5.55 -7.54
CA THR A 20 -3.97 5.34 -7.73
C THR A 20 -3.65 4.42 -8.90
N THR A 21 -4.47 3.39 -9.15
CA THR A 21 -4.34 2.54 -10.34
C THR A 21 -4.49 3.34 -11.64
N ALA A 22 -5.46 4.26 -11.68
CA ALA A 22 -5.66 5.13 -12.83
C ALA A 22 -4.48 6.09 -13.04
N VAL A 23 -3.97 6.69 -11.97
CA VAL A 23 -2.77 7.57 -12.00
C VAL A 23 -1.55 6.82 -12.53
N VAL A 24 -1.30 5.62 -11.99
CA VAL A 24 -0.17 4.77 -12.41
C VAL A 24 -0.26 4.36 -13.87
N THR A 25 -1.45 3.99 -14.32
CA THR A 25 -1.69 3.62 -15.72
C THR A 25 -1.43 4.81 -16.63
N LYS A 26 -1.93 5.99 -16.27
CA LYS A 26 -1.67 7.24 -17.01
C LYS A 26 -0.18 7.57 -17.06
N ALA A 27 0.54 7.42 -15.94
CA ALA A 27 1.97 7.67 -15.86
C ALA A 27 2.76 6.70 -16.77
N LEU A 28 2.43 5.42 -16.75
CA LEU A 28 3.08 4.41 -17.62
C LEU A 28 2.81 4.67 -19.10
N VAL A 29 1.57 5.00 -19.47
CA VAL A 29 1.22 5.36 -20.86
C VAL A 29 2.01 6.59 -21.29
N HIS A 30 2.07 7.63 -20.45
CA HIS A 30 2.82 8.83 -20.76
C HIS A 30 4.33 8.55 -20.88
N TYR A 31 4.88 7.72 -20.00
CA TYR A 31 6.28 7.32 -20.02
C TYR A 31 6.68 6.67 -21.34
N TYR A 32 5.89 5.68 -21.81
CA TYR A 32 6.19 5.01 -23.07
C TYR A 32 5.90 5.87 -24.30
N ALA A 33 4.98 6.84 -24.20
CA ALA A 33 4.72 7.80 -25.27
C ALA A 33 5.86 8.82 -25.48
N LEU A 34 6.79 8.95 -24.53
CA LEU A 34 7.99 9.79 -24.70
C LEU A 34 9.02 9.21 -25.67
N PHE A 35 8.93 7.91 -25.97
CA PHE A 35 9.86 7.26 -26.88
C PHE A 35 9.35 7.37 -28.32
N GLU A 36 10.18 7.91 -29.20
CA GLU A 36 9.94 7.91 -30.65
C GLU A 36 10.20 6.53 -31.27
N THR A 37 10.88 5.65 -30.54
CA THR A 37 11.22 4.29 -30.98
C THR A 37 10.18 3.26 -30.54
N PRO A 38 9.95 2.19 -31.34
CA PRO A 38 9.07 1.11 -30.94
C PRO A 38 9.56 0.42 -29.66
N PHE A 39 8.62 0.00 -28.81
CA PHE A 39 8.87 -0.63 -27.50
C PHE A 39 10.07 -1.61 -27.42
N PRO A 40 10.26 -2.55 -28.35
CA PRO A 40 11.36 -3.53 -28.27
C PRO A 40 12.76 -2.91 -28.43
N HIS A 41 12.85 -1.71 -29.01
CA HIS A 41 14.10 -1.03 -29.35
C HIS A 41 14.50 0.02 -28.32
N ILE A 42 13.68 0.25 -27.29
CA ILE A 42 14.02 1.12 -26.16
C ILE A 42 15.15 0.45 -25.37
N GLU A 43 16.15 1.22 -24.95
CA GLU A 43 17.27 0.69 -24.17
C GLU A 43 16.78 0.00 -22.88
N MET A 44 17.39 -1.14 -22.53
CA MET A 44 16.97 -1.96 -21.39
C MET A 44 16.93 -1.22 -20.05
N LYS A 45 17.77 -0.19 -19.86
CA LYS A 45 17.77 0.61 -18.63
C LYS A 45 16.44 1.32 -18.38
N TYR A 46 15.74 1.76 -19.43
CA TYR A 46 14.42 2.40 -19.29
C TYR A 46 13.34 1.37 -18.93
N HIS A 47 13.38 0.18 -19.53
CA HIS A 47 12.51 -0.93 -19.14
C HIS A 47 12.74 -1.37 -17.69
N LEU A 48 14.00 -1.44 -17.25
CA LEU A 48 14.36 -1.76 -15.87
C LEU A 48 13.81 -0.70 -14.90
N TYR A 49 13.89 0.58 -15.26
CA TYR A 49 13.36 1.67 -14.45
C TYR A 49 11.83 1.58 -14.32
N ALA A 50 11.12 1.36 -15.44
CA ALA A 50 9.68 1.15 -15.44
C ALA A 50 9.28 -0.10 -14.64
N LEU A 51 10.08 -1.17 -14.71
CA LEU A 51 9.85 -2.39 -13.93
C LEU A 51 9.91 -2.13 -12.43
N ILE A 52 10.89 -1.35 -11.93
CA ILE A 52 10.95 -0.97 -10.51
C ILE A 52 9.68 -0.22 -10.10
N TYR A 53 9.22 0.72 -10.94
CA TYR A 53 7.99 1.47 -10.70
C TYR A 53 6.76 0.55 -10.63
N VAL A 54 6.62 -0.39 -11.58
CA VAL A 54 5.54 -1.38 -11.60
C VAL A 54 5.60 -2.30 -10.38
N LEU A 55 6.78 -2.77 -9.98
CA LEU A 55 6.95 -3.60 -8.78
C LEU A 55 6.51 -2.87 -7.51
N GLN A 56 6.86 -1.58 -7.37
CA GLN A 56 6.37 -0.76 -6.26
C GLN A 56 4.85 -0.64 -6.27
N PHE A 57 4.24 -0.45 -7.44
CA PHE A 57 2.79 -0.41 -7.56
C PHE A 57 2.13 -1.75 -7.20
N VAL A 58 2.69 -2.88 -7.63
CA VAL A 58 2.18 -4.21 -7.27
C VAL A 58 2.21 -4.40 -5.75
N ILE A 59 3.31 -4.04 -5.10
CA ILE A 59 3.41 -4.12 -3.64
C ILE A 59 2.42 -3.19 -2.96
N TYR A 60 2.27 -1.96 -3.47
CA TYR A 60 1.27 -1.01 -2.99
C TYR A 60 -0.14 -1.62 -3.01
N ILE A 61 -0.54 -2.26 -4.12
CA ILE A 61 -1.85 -2.94 -4.23
C ILE A 61 -1.96 -4.09 -3.23
N VAL A 62 -0.92 -4.92 -3.10
CA VAL A 62 -0.90 -6.03 -2.13
C VAL A 62 -1.11 -5.51 -0.71
N VAL A 63 -0.36 -4.48 -0.29
CA VAL A 63 -0.48 -3.85 1.03
C VAL A 63 -1.87 -3.25 1.23
N GLY A 64 -2.42 -2.58 0.21
CA GLY A 64 -3.78 -2.03 0.24
C GLY A 64 -4.85 -3.11 0.43
N VAL A 65 -4.77 -4.20 -0.33
CA VAL A 65 -5.71 -5.32 -0.23
C VAL A 65 -5.61 -6.02 1.12
N LEU A 66 -4.40 -6.24 1.63
CA LEU A 66 -4.18 -6.79 2.97
C LEU A 66 -4.77 -5.88 4.06
N THR A 67 -4.61 -4.57 3.92
CA THR A 67 -5.22 -3.59 4.83
C THR A 67 -6.74 -3.65 4.80
N LEU A 68 -7.36 -3.73 3.61
CA LEU A 68 -8.81 -3.92 3.48
C LEU A 68 -9.26 -5.24 4.15
N LYS A 69 -8.54 -6.35 3.92
CA LYS A 69 -8.85 -7.63 4.57
C LYS A 69 -8.77 -7.53 6.10
N LEU A 70 -7.76 -6.83 6.62
CA LEU A 70 -7.61 -6.59 8.06
C LEU A 70 -8.81 -5.80 8.62
N PHE A 71 -9.23 -4.73 7.94
CA PHE A 71 -10.42 -3.96 8.30
C PHE A 71 -11.69 -4.82 8.35
N PHE A 72 -11.93 -5.63 7.32
CA PHE A 72 -13.12 -6.49 7.27
C PHE A 72 -13.10 -7.59 8.35
N LYS A 73 -11.94 -8.17 8.65
CA LYS A 73 -11.83 -9.20 9.71
C LYS A 73 -12.06 -8.61 11.10
N VAL A 74 -11.40 -7.51 11.41
CA VAL A 74 -11.60 -6.83 12.71
C VAL A 74 -13.04 -6.33 12.85
N TYR A 75 -13.69 -5.93 11.76
CA TYR A 75 -15.10 -5.54 11.75
C TYR A 75 -16.06 -6.70 12.03
N LYS A 76 -15.85 -7.86 11.37
CA LYS A 76 -16.81 -8.97 11.39
C LYS A 76 -16.83 -9.69 12.73
N ASP A 77 -15.65 -10.05 13.21
CA ASP A 77 -15.53 -10.97 14.35
C ASP A 77 -14.99 -10.26 15.61
N PHE A 78 -14.47 -9.02 15.49
CA PHE A 78 -13.87 -8.25 16.59
C PHE A 78 -12.88 -9.06 17.44
N ASN A 79 -12.32 -10.12 16.88
CA ASN A 79 -11.45 -11.07 17.54
C ASN A 79 -10.11 -11.07 16.79
N PHE A 80 -9.04 -10.73 17.50
CA PHE A 80 -7.70 -10.70 16.93
C PHE A 80 -7.18 -12.13 16.88
N SER A 81 -7.41 -12.81 15.76
CA SER A 81 -6.93 -14.17 15.51
C SER A 81 -5.49 -14.16 14.98
N GLU A 82 -4.82 -15.31 15.01
CA GLU A 82 -3.52 -15.51 14.37
C GLU A 82 -3.49 -15.02 12.92
N THR A 83 -4.61 -15.13 12.19
CA THR A 83 -4.66 -14.63 10.81
C THR A 83 -4.62 -13.11 10.71
N CYS A 84 -5.06 -12.35 11.72
CA CYS A 84 -4.87 -10.90 11.73
C CYS A 84 -3.40 -10.53 11.94
N TYR A 85 -2.69 -11.30 12.77
CA TYR A 85 -1.25 -11.16 12.98
C TYR A 85 -0.46 -11.42 11.69
N ASP A 86 -0.76 -12.51 10.97
CA ASP A 86 -0.11 -12.83 9.69
C ASP A 86 -0.31 -11.73 8.64
N ILE A 87 -1.52 -11.14 8.60
CA ILE A 87 -1.83 -10.03 7.68
C ILE A 87 -0.99 -8.80 8.02
N ILE A 88 -0.81 -8.48 9.31
CA ILE A 88 0.01 -7.35 9.75
C ILE A 88 1.49 -7.57 9.41
N ILE A 89 2.00 -8.78 9.61
CA ILE A 89 3.36 -9.14 9.18
C ILE A 89 3.49 -8.98 7.67
N GLY A 90 2.53 -9.50 6.89
CA GLY A 90 2.53 -9.37 5.44
C GLY A 90 2.53 -7.90 4.97
N ILE A 91 1.76 -7.03 5.65
CA ILE A 91 1.77 -5.59 5.40
C ILE A 91 3.17 -5.02 5.70
N ALA A 92 3.76 -5.33 6.86
CA ALA A 92 5.07 -4.82 7.25
C ALA A 92 6.18 -5.25 6.29
N MET A 93 6.20 -6.53 5.88
CA MET A 93 7.14 -7.04 4.88
C MET A 93 6.95 -6.34 3.53
N GLY A 94 5.71 -6.15 3.08
CA GLY A 94 5.41 -5.42 1.85
C GLY A 94 5.93 -3.98 1.90
N LEU A 95 5.70 -3.27 3.01
CA LEU A 95 6.19 -1.91 3.22
C LEU A 95 7.73 -1.84 3.21
N PHE A 96 8.40 -2.83 3.81
CA PHE A 96 9.85 -2.91 3.80
C PHE A 96 10.39 -3.06 2.36
N ILE A 97 9.86 -4.01 1.59
CA ILE A 97 10.26 -4.21 0.19
C ILE A 97 9.96 -2.95 -0.63
N TYR A 98 8.77 -2.36 -0.47
CA TYR A 98 8.38 -1.10 -1.13
C TYR A 98 9.40 0.02 -0.86
N GLY A 99 9.84 0.18 0.39
CA GLY A 99 10.77 1.23 0.81
C GLY A 99 12.20 1.04 0.28
N THR A 100 12.61 -0.20 -0.01
CA THR A 100 13.94 -0.49 -0.56
C THR A 100 14.04 -0.32 -2.08
N LEU A 101 12.93 -0.46 -2.81
CA LEU A 101 12.89 -0.38 -4.28
C LEU A 101 13.42 0.95 -4.86
N PRO A 102 13.12 2.14 -4.29
CA PRO A 102 13.68 3.41 -4.76
C PRO A 102 15.20 3.45 -4.74
N SER A 103 15.85 2.74 -3.81
CA SER A 103 17.32 2.73 -3.67
C SER A 103 18.04 2.15 -4.87
N PHE A 104 17.33 1.37 -5.72
CA PHE A 104 17.89 0.83 -6.96
C PHE A 104 17.79 1.82 -8.13
N ARG A 105 16.92 2.84 -8.06
CA ARG A 105 16.73 3.80 -9.17
C ARG A 105 17.97 4.62 -9.50
N PRO A 106 18.75 5.15 -8.53
CA PRO A 106 19.98 5.89 -8.83
C PRO A 106 21.06 5.05 -9.54
N LEU A 107 20.99 3.72 -9.41
CA LEU A 107 21.90 2.80 -10.12
C LEU A 107 21.58 2.71 -11.62
N ILE A 108 20.41 3.20 -12.02
CA ILE A 108 19.92 3.21 -13.40
C ILE A 108 20.01 4.65 -13.92
N SER A 109 21.02 4.94 -14.73
CA SER A 109 21.16 6.27 -15.35
C SER A 109 20.10 6.46 -16.45
N ILE A 110 19.04 7.21 -16.13
CA ILE A 110 18.00 7.66 -17.08
C ILE A 110 17.96 9.20 -17.11
N LYS A 111 17.43 9.79 -18.18
CA LYS A 111 17.25 11.25 -18.24
C LYS A 111 16.10 11.69 -17.32
N ASP A 112 16.21 12.89 -16.75
CA ASP A 112 15.24 13.45 -15.80
C ASP A 112 13.81 13.52 -16.38
N SER A 113 13.68 13.83 -17.68
CA SER A 113 12.38 13.85 -18.38
C SER A 113 11.60 12.54 -18.27
N TYR A 114 12.28 11.40 -18.14
CA TYR A 114 11.66 10.09 -17.95
C TYR A 114 11.43 9.77 -16.47
N ALA A 115 12.33 10.23 -15.60
CA ALA A 115 12.23 10.04 -14.15
C ALA A 115 11.04 10.80 -13.56
N ASP A 116 10.78 12.02 -14.04
CA ASP A 116 9.70 12.88 -13.57
C ASP A 116 8.31 12.30 -13.85
N VAL A 117 8.15 11.57 -14.95
CA VAL A 117 6.87 10.92 -15.31
C VAL A 117 6.56 9.73 -14.41
N LEU A 118 7.58 8.98 -14.00
CA LEU A 118 7.45 7.82 -13.10
C LEU A 118 7.80 8.18 -11.66
N ASN A 119 7.26 9.30 -11.20
CA ASN A 119 7.41 9.77 -9.83
C ASN A 119 6.56 8.93 -8.85
N THR A 120 7.18 8.50 -7.75
CA THR A 120 6.52 7.69 -6.70
C THR A 120 5.93 8.50 -5.56
N SER A 121 6.06 9.83 -5.58
CA SER A 121 5.55 10.70 -4.53
C SER A 121 4.08 10.42 -4.20
N ASP A 122 3.24 10.30 -5.23
CA ASP A 122 1.80 10.02 -5.07
C ASP A 122 1.53 8.61 -4.49
N LEU A 123 2.32 7.61 -4.90
CA LEU A 123 2.23 6.27 -4.30
C LEU A 123 2.64 6.31 -2.83
N SER A 124 3.72 7.02 -2.48
CA SER A 124 4.19 7.14 -1.11
C SER A 124 3.20 7.91 -0.23
N HIS A 125 2.63 9.00 -0.70
CA HIS A 125 1.58 9.74 0.02
C HIS A 125 0.34 8.88 0.28
N SER A 126 -0.13 8.14 -0.72
CA SER A 126 -1.26 7.25 -0.54
C SER A 126 -0.93 6.06 0.38
N LEU A 127 0.31 5.57 0.37
CA LEU A 127 0.78 4.54 1.29
C LEU A 127 0.77 5.01 2.76
N ILE A 128 1.08 6.29 3.02
CA ILE A 128 0.97 6.88 4.37
C ILE A 128 -0.48 6.80 4.87
N ILE A 129 -1.46 7.05 4.01
CA ILE A 129 -2.89 6.92 4.36
C ILE A 129 -3.23 5.46 4.71
N ILE A 130 -2.70 4.50 3.96
CA ILE A 130 -2.88 3.06 4.23
C ILE A 130 -2.26 2.69 5.58
N ILE A 131 -1.03 3.13 5.87
CA ILE A 131 -0.36 2.91 7.16
C ILE A 131 -1.16 3.51 8.31
N GLY A 132 -1.63 4.75 8.17
CA GLY A 132 -2.49 5.39 9.16
C GLY A 132 -3.76 4.59 9.44
N SER A 133 -4.33 3.97 8.40
CA SER A 133 -5.50 3.10 8.53
C SER A 133 -5.17 1.82 9.31
N VAL A 134 -4.02 1.20 9.07
CA VAL A 134 -3.55 0.03 9.85
C VAL A 134 -3.36 0.40 11.32
N ILE A 135 -2.74 1.56 11.61
CA ILE A 135 -2.54 2.05 12.97
C ILE A 135 -3.88 2.26 13.69
N LEU A 136 -4.89 2.81 13.00
CA LEU A 136 -6.24 2.95 13.57
C LEU A 136 -6.83 1.60 13.97
N VAL A 137 -6.66 0.56 13.14
CA VAL A 137 -7.12 -0.79 13.47
C VAL A 137 -6.39 -1.35 14.68
N LEU A 138 -5.06 -1.20 14.74
CA LEU A 138 -4.26 -1.63 15.89
C LEU A 138 -4.69 -0.93 17.18
N GLY A 139 -4.96 0.38 17.13
CA GLY A 139 -5.46 1.14 18.28
C GLY A 139 -6.84 0.67 18.76
N ILE A 140 -7.73 0.32 17.83
CA ILE A 140 -9.04 -0.27 18.14
C ILE A 140 -8.88 -1.62 18.86
N VAL A 141 -8.01 -2.47 18.34
CA VAL A 141 -7.72 -3.79 18.92
C VAL A 141 -7.13 -3.61 20.32
N TYR A 142 -6.09 -2.78 20.47
CA TYR A 142 -5.42 -2.52 21.74
C TYR A 142 -6.39 -2.06 22.83
N LYS A 143 -7.24 -1.07 22.52
CA LYS A 143 -8.22 -0.55 23.48
C LYS A 143 -9.21 -1.62 23.94
N LYS A 144 -9.59 -2.56 23.07
CA LYS A 144 -10.46 -3.67 23.45
C LYS A 144 -9.75 -4.75 24.26
N SER A 145 -8.51 -5.10 23.90
CA SER A 145 -7.71 -6.07 24.66
C SER A 145 -7.47 -5.59 26.10
N GLN A 146 -7.26 -4.29 26.30
CA GLN A 146 -7.19 -3.66 27.62
C GLN A 146 -8.48 -3.88 28.43
N LYS A 147 -9.66 -3.63 27.84
CA LYS A 147 -10.95 -3.84 28.53
C LYS A 147 -11.21 -5.28 28.93
N ILE A 148 -10.86 -6.25 28.08
CA ILE A 148 -11.03 -7.68 28.40
C ILE A 148 -10.12 -8.04 29.57
N LYS A 149 -8.89 -7.53 29.59
CA LYS A 149 -7.97 -7.74 30.70
C LYS A 149 -8.50 -7.16 32.01
N GLU A 150 -9.04 -5.93 31.98
CA GLU A 150 -9.68 -5.30 33.15
C GLU A 150 -10.88 -6.11 33.65
N GLU A 151 -11.76 -6.59 32.75
CA GLU A 151 -12.91 -7.42 33.12
C GLU A 151 -12.48 -8.78 33.71
N GLN A 152 -11.45 -9.42 33.15
CA GLN A 152 -10.96 -10.70 33.66
C GLN A 152 -10.17 -10.57 34.98
N ASP A 153 -9.38 -9.50 35.16
CA ASP A 153 -8.70 -9.22 36.44
C ASP A 153 -9.71 -8.89 37.57
N LEU A 154 -10.90 -8.37 37.24
CA LEU A 154 -11.99 -8.12 38.20
C LEU A 154 -12.82 -9.37 38.55
N THR A 155 -12.64 -10.48 37.82
CA THR A 155 -13.44 -11.72 37.97
C THR A 155 -12.66 -12.86 38.63
N ILE A 156 -11.36 -12.68 38.92
CA ILE A 156 -10.52 -13.63 39.68
C ILE A 156 -10.52 -13.26 41.16
#